data_AF-A0AB38A2I1-F1
#
_entry.id   AF-A0AB38A2I1-F1
#
_cell.length_a   1.000
_cell.length_b   1.000
_cell.length_c   1.000
_cell.angle_alpha   90.00
_cell.angle_beta   90.00
_cell.angle_gamma   90.00
#
_symmetry.space_group_name_H-M   'P 1'
#
loop_
_entity.id
_entity.type
_entity.pdbx_description
1 polymer ?
#
loop_
_entity_poly.entity_id
_entity_poly.type
_entity_poly.pdbx_seq_one_letter_code
_entity_poly.pdbx_strand_id
1 'polypeptide(L)' 'MEIIEEMLITNLKDAGCCDKTIAAFLQFRQMNEQAKQMDLLKKHRNSLLDKIHEDQKAIDCLDYLLYKLK' A
#
# COMPACT_ATOMS: atom_id res chain seq x y z
N MET A 1 19.63 10.51 11.26
CA MET A 1 19.83 10.02 9.87
C MET A 1 18.78 10.72 9.02
N GLU A 2 19.17 11.79 8.34
CA GLU A 2 18.27 12.54 7.46
C GLU A 2 17.95 11.67 6.24
N ILE A 3 16.75 11.09 6.20
CA ILE A 3 16.18 10.69 4.93
C ILE A 3 15.88 11.99 4.18
N ILE A 4 16.61 12.22 3.09
CA ILE A 4 16.36 13.32 2.15
C ILE A 4 14.89 13.23 1.75
N GLU A 5 14.15 14.33 1.84
CA GLU A 5 12.69 14.36 1.65
C GLU A 5 12.27 13.75 0.31
N GLU A 6 13.07 13.95 -0.74
CA GLU A 6 12.89 13.31 -2.03
C GLU A 6 12.95 11.78 -1.96
N MET A 7 13.93 11.19 -1.25
CA MET A 7 14.03 9.74 -1.08
C MET A 7 12.82 9.18 -0.34
N LEU A 8 12.31 9.92 0.66
CA LEU A 8 11.12 9.51 1.39
C LEU A 8 9.89 9.49 0.48
N ILE A 9 9.68 10.53 -0.32
CA ILE A 9 8.56 10.61 -1.27
C ILE A 9 8.66 9.50 -2.31
N THR A 10 9.86 9.25 -2.84
CA THR A 10 10.10 8.15 -3.78
C THR A 10 9.75 6.80 -3.16
N ASN A 11 10.21 6.50 -1.95
CA ASN A 11 9.87 5.26 -1.26
C ASN A 11 8.35 5.09 -1.05
N LEU A 12 7.63 6.17 -0.74
CA LEU A 12 6.18 6.12 -0.58
C LEU A 12 5.48 5.84 -1.94
N LYS A 13 5.95 6.46 -3.03
CA LYS A 13 5.45 6.21 -4.38
C LYS A 13 5.71 4.78 -4.83
N ASP A 14 6.92 4.27 -4.61
CA ASP A 14 7.31 2.89 -4.94
C ASP A 14 6.52 1.86 -4.13
N ALA A 15 6.14 2.21 -2.90
CA ALA A 15 5.21 1.42 -2.09
C ALA A 15 3.74 1.50 -2.56
N GLY A 16 3.45 2.22 -3.65
CA GLY A 16 2.11 2.39 -4.20
C GLY A 16 1.22 3.35 -3.42
N CYS A 17 1.78 4.20 -2.55
CA CYS A 17 1.00 5.24 -1.87
C CYS A 17 0.57 6.30 -2.91
N CYS A 18 -0.73 6.61 -2.96
CA CYS A 18 -1.22 7.69 -3.81
C CYS A 18 -0.89 9.07 -3.22
N ASP A 19 -1.01 10.13 -4.02
CA ASP A 19 -0.70 11.50 -3.61
C ASP A 19 -1.42 11.94 -2.33
N LYS A 20 -2.66 11.48 -2.13
CA LYS A 20 -3.43 11.76 -0.90
C LYS A 20 -2.77 11.14 0.34
N THR A 21 -2.32 9.90 0.25
CA THR A 21 -1.62 9.20 1.34
C THR A 21 -0.27 9.85 1.61
N ILE A 22 0.47 10.23 0.55
CA ILE A 22 1.76 10.92 0.68
C ILE A 22 1.58 12.28 1.37
N ALA A 23 0.60 13.08 0.95
CA ALA A 23 0.32 14.38 1.57
C ALA A 23 -0.03 14.24 3.06
N ALA A 24 -0.89 13.29 3.43
CA ALA A 24 -1.23 13.01 4.82
C ALA A 24 -0.01 12.55 5.64
N PHE A 25 0.84 11.70 5.06
CA PHE A 25 2.08 11.26 5.69
C PHE A 25 3.02 12.43 6.00
N LEU A 26 3.21 13.34 5.04
CA LEU A 26 4.07 14.51 5.20
C LEU A 26 3.50 15.51 6.22
N GLN A 27 2.17 15.69 6.25
CA GLN A 27 1.51 16.51 7.26
C GLN A 27 1.76 15.97 8.68
N PHE A 28 1.57 14.67 8.90
CA PHE A 28 1.87 14.06 10.19
C PHE A 28 3.36 14.17 10.56
N ARG A 29 4.26 14.11 9.57
CA ARG A 29 5.70 14.34 9.78
C ARG A 29 5.98 15.74 10.33
N GLN A 30 5.40 16.77 9.70
CA GLN A 30 5.56 18.17 10.12
C GLN A 30 5.03 18.40 11.54
N MET A 31 3.98 17.67 11.93
CA MET A 31 3.39 17.73 13.27
C MET A 31 4.10 16.81 14.30
N ASN A 32 5.17 16.11 13.93
CA ASN A 32 5.86 15.09 14.75
C ASN A 32 4.95 13.94 15.22
N GLU A 33 3.89 13.62 14.47
CA GLU A 33 2.92 12.58 14.80
C GLU A 33 3.32 11.21 14.21
N GLN A 34 4.47 10.68 14.65
CA GLN A 34 5.06 9.44 14.12
C GLN A 34 4.09 8.23 14.21
N ALA A 35 3.27 8.16 15.26
CA ALA A 35 2.29 7.09 15.42
C ALA A 35 1.25 7.09 14.28
N LYS A 36 0.79 8.27 13.85
CA LYS A 36 -0.17 8.40 12.74
C LYS A 36 0.47 8.09 11.38
N GLN A 37 1.73 8.48 11.19
CA GLN A 37 2.50 8.06 10.01
C GLN A 37 2.56 6.53 9.91
N MET A 38 2.87 5.85 11.01
CA MET A 38 2.96 4.40 11.05
C MET A 38 1.59 3.72 10.83
N ASP A 39 0.52 4.24 11.45
CA ASP A 39 -0.84 3.74 11.24
C ASP A 39 -1.28 3.86 9.78
N LEU A 40 -0.98 5.00 9.15
CA LEU A 40 -1.27 5.25 7.74
C LEU A 40 -0.59 4.21 6.82
N LEU A 41 0.70 3.93 7.06
CA LEU A 41 1.44 2.92 6.28
C LEU A 41 0.93 1.49 6.53
N LYS A 42 0.56 1.15 7.77
CA LYS A 42 -0.03 -0.16 8.09
C LYS A 42 -1.37 -0.36 7.39
N LYS A 43 -2.22 0.67 7.36
CA LYS A 43 -3.49 0.65 6.61
C LYS A 43 -3.26 0.44 5.12
N HIS A 44 -2.31 1.17 4.54
CA HIS A 44 -1.94 1.01 3.13
C HIS A 44 -1.45 -0.42 2.84
N ARG A 45 -0.55 -0.96 3.68
CA ARG A 45 -0.08 -2.35 3.58
C ARG A 45 -1.24 -3.35 3.61
N ASN A 46 -2.21 -3.17 4.51
CA ASN A 46 -3.36 -4.08 4.60
C ASN A 46 -4.22 -4.02 3.33
N SER A 47 -4.46 -2.83 2.77
CA SER A 47 -5.18 -2.69 1.49
C SER A 47 -4.47 -3.39 0.33
N LEU A 48 -3.13 -3.37 0.29
CA LEU A 48 -2.37 -4.12 -0.72
C LEU A 48 -2.55 -5.64 -0.55
N LEU A 49 -2.53 -6.13 0.70
CA LEU A 49 -2.79 -7.54 0.98
C LEU A 49 -4.21 -7.96 0.61
N ASP A 50 -5.20 -7.11 0.89
CA ASP A 50 -6.59 -7.37 0.53
C ASP A 50 -6.75 -7.54 -0.99
N LYS A 51 -6.11 -6.68 -1.79
CA LYS A 51 -6.09 -6.82 -3.26
C LYS A 51 -5.46 -8.12 -3.72
N ILE A 52 -4.32 -8.52 -3.13
CA ILE A 52 -3.68 -9.81 -3.45
C ILE A 52 -4.64 -10.97 -3.14
N HIS A 53 -5.33 -10.93 -2.01
CA HIS A 53 -6.29 -11.97 -1.64
C HIS A 53 -7.52 -11.99 -2.57
N GLU A 54 -7.99 -10.83 -3.05
CA GLU A 54 -9.06 -10.72 -4.04
C GLU A 54 -8.64 -11.30 -5.40
N ASP A 55 -7.47 -10.90 -5.89
CA ASP A 55 -6.91 -11.39 -7.15
C ASP A 55 -6.67 -12.90 -7.09
N GLN A 56 -6.15 -13.42 -5.97
CA GLN A 56 -5.97 -14.86 -5.77
C GLN A 56 -7.29 -15.62 -5.86
N LYS A 57 -8.36 -15.14 -5.21
CA LYS A 57 -9.70 -15.76 -5.30
C LYS A 57 -10.22 -15.77 -6.73
N ALA A 58 -10.01 -14.68 -7.48
CA ALA A 58 -10.43 -14.60 -8.88
C ALA A 58 -9.67 -15.63 -9.74
N ILE A 59 -8.37 -15.78 -9.53
CA ILE A 59 -7.53 -16.79 -10.20
C ILE A 59 -8.02 -18.20 -9.85
N ASP A 60 -8.25 -18.51 -8.57
CA ASP A 60 -8.73 -19.83 -8.15
C ASP A 60 -10.06 -20.21 -8.83
N CYS A 61 -10.99 -19.25 -8.95
CA CYS A 61 -12.25 -19.44 -9.67
C CYS A 61 -12.02 -19.69 -11.18
N LEU A 62 -11.11 -18.94 -11.79
CA LEU A 62 -10.78 -19.08 -13.21
C LEU A 62 -10.12 -20.43 -13.50
N ASP A 63 -9.16 -20.85 -12.67
CA ASP A 63 -8.47 -22.14 -12.78
C ASP A 63 -9.44 -23.31 -12.65
N TYR A 64 -10.39 -23.22 -11.71
CA TYR A 64 -11.46 -24.21 -11.58
C TYR A 64 -12.32 -24.30 -12.84
N LEU A 65 -12.71 -23.16 -13.43
CA LEU A 65 -13.48 -23.13 -14.67
C LEU A 65 -12.68 -23.76 -15.83
N LEU A 66 -11.41 -23.41 -15.98
CA LEU A 66 -10.53 -23.97 -17.01
C LEU A 66 -10.37 -25.49 -16.87
N TYR A 67 -10.23 -25.99 -15.63
CA TYR A 67 -10.18 -27.43 -15.36
C TYR A 67 -11.48 -28.14 -15.78
N LYS A 68 -12.65 -27.53 -15.60
CA LYS A 68 -13.94 -28.11 -15.98
C LYS A 68 -14.22 -28.13 -17.48
N LEU A 69 -13.57 -27.25 -18.24
CA LEU A 69 -13.69 -27.20 -19.70
C LEU A 69 -12.76 -28.18 -20.43
N LYS A 70 -11.84 -28.81 -19.69
CA LYS A 70 -10.94 -29.85 -20.19
C LYS A 70 -11.58 -31.23 -20.10
#